data_AF-F5Y5R8-F1
#
_entry.id   AF-F5Y5R8-F1
#
_cell.length_a   1.000
_cell.length_b   1.000
_cell.length_c   1.000
_cell.angle_alpha   90.00
_cell.angle_beta   90.00
_cell.angle_gamma   90.00
#
_symmetry.space_group_name_H-M   'P 1'
#
loop_
_entity.id
_entity.type
_entity.pdbx_description
1 polymer ?
#
loop_
_entity_poly.entity_id
_entity_poly.type
_entity_poly.pdbx_seq_one_letter_code
_entity_poly.pdbx_strand_id
1 'polypeptide(L)'
;MLLLVWTCAAVAQVAWLAVVPGWRPALGLALVAGLGGWALTAWRAGPRGELSWDGGGWTWQEEGAAVPVQARLEVGLDLQWALLLRMSALGEGPHRLPSWLWLERGMRAAHWDALRRAVYSRARPDAPPASASSAAKP
;
A
#
# COMPACT_ATOMS: atom_id res chain seq x y z
N MET A 1 -11.98 -9.98 -3.60
CA MET A 1 -11.16 -10.62 -4.66
C MET A 1 -10.27 -11.74 -4.15
N LEU A 2 -9.57 -11.57 -3.03
CA LEU A 2 -8.71 -12.61 -2.45
C LEU A 2 -9.46 -13.95 -2.29
N LEU A 3 -10.64 -13.94 -1.65
CA LEU A 3 -11.49 -15.14 -1.52
C LEU A 3 -11.85 -15.79 -2.86
N LEU A 4 -12.17 -15.00 -3.88
CA LEU A 4 -12.53 -15.51 -5.21
C LEU A 4 -11.34 -16.24 -5.86
N VAL A 5 -10.15 -15.63 -5.81
CA VAL A 5 -8.90 -16.22 -6.31
C VAL A 5 -8.60 -17.52 -5.56
N TRP A 6 -8.74 -17.52 -4.23
CA TRP A 6 -8.55 -18.71 -3.40
C TRP A 6 -9.56 -19.81 -3.69
N THR A 7 -10.83 -19.47 -3.91
CA THR A 7 -11.86 -20.45 -4.27
C THR A 7 -11.60 -21.05 -5.65
N CYS A 8 -11.20 -20.25 -6.65
CA CYS A 8 -10.85 -20.76 -7.97
C CYS A 8 -9.63 -21.68 -7.91
N ALA A 9 -8.59 -21.31 -7.15
CA ALA A 9 -7.42 -22.14 -6.93
C ALA A 9 -7.78 -23.46 -6.23
N ALA A 10 -8.64 -23.41 -5.20
CA ALA A 10 -9.11 -24.61 -4.50
C ALA A 10 -9.92 -25.53 -5.44
N VAL A 11 -10.83 -24.99 -6.25
CA VAL A 11 -11.63 -25.76 -7.22
C VAL A 11 -10.73 -26.41 -8.27
N ALA A 12 -9.77 -25.66 -8.83
CA ALA A 12 -8.80 -26.20 -9.78
C ALA A 12 -7.95 -27.32 -9.15
N GLN A 13 -7.58 -27.17 -7.88
CA GLN A 13 -6.78 -28.17 -7.16
C GLN A 13 -7.58 -29.44 -6.84
N VAL A 14 -8.86 -29.32 -6.49
CA VAL A 14 -9.79 -30.45 -6.32
C VAL A 14 -10.02 -31.18 -7.64
N ALA A 15 -10.23 -30.45 -8.73
CA ALA A 15 -10.35 -31.03 -10.08
C ALA A 15 -9.07 -31.78 -10.48
N TRP A 16 -7.89 -31.25 -10.14
CA TRP A 16 -6.61 -31.90 -10.44
C TRP A 16 -6.39 -33.19 -9.62
N LEU A 17 -6.78 -33.19 -8.34
CA LEU A 17 -6.77 -34.38 -7.49
C LEU A 17 -7.68 -35.51 -8.04
N ALA A 18 -8.76 -35.15 -8.74
CA ALA A 18 -9.70 -36.12 -9.30
C ALA A 18 -9.20 -36.77 -10.61
N VAL A 19 -8.27 -36.14 -11.34
CA VAL A 19 -7.82 -36.60 -12.66
C VAL A 19 -6.41 -37.20 -12.63
N VAL A 20 -5.56 -36.78 -11.69
CA VAL A 20 -4.16 -37.23 -11.61
C VAL A 20 -3.90 -38.00 -10.31
N PRO A 21 -3.64 -39.31 -10.38
CA PRO A 21 -3.21 -40.08 -9.22
C PRO A 21 -1.75 -39.77 -8.84
N GLY A 22 -1.43 -39.96 -7.56
CA GLY A 22 -0.07 -39.81 -7.03
C GLY A 22 0.13 -38.57 -6.16
N TRP A 23 1.39 -38.31 -5.78
CA TRP A 23 1.75 -37.31 -4.77
C TRP A 23 1.78 -35.86 -5.30
N ARG A 24 1.82 -35.67 -6.63
CA ARG A 24 2.00 -34.34 -7.26
C ARG A 24 0.84 -33.37 -6.97
N PRO A 25 -0.44 -33.77 -7.05
CA PRO A 25 -1.54 -32.87 -6.70
C PRO A 25 -1.63 -32.60 -5.19
N ALA A 26 -1.21 -33.56 -4.35
CA ALA A 26 -1.10 -33.36 -2.91
C ALA A 26 -0.03 -32.30 -2.57
N LEU A 27 1.12 -32.34 -3.25
CA LEU A 27 2.13 -31.28 -3.15
C LEU A 27 1.58 -29.92 -3.63
N GLY A 28 0.87 -29.89 -4.75
CA GLY A 28 0.21 -28.68 -5.25
C GLY A 28 -0.73 -28.06 -4.22
N LEU A 29 -1.59 -28.88 -3.60
CA LEU A 29 -2.48 -28.45 -2.52
C LEU A 29 -1.69 -27.90 -1.31
N ALA A 30 -0.63 -28.59 -0.89
CA ALA A 30 0.19 -28.15 0.24
C ALA A 30 0.86 -26.80 -0.04
N LEU A 31 1.36 -26.58 -1.26
CA LEU A 31 1.97 -25.30 -1.67
C LEU A 31 0.94 -24.17 -1.71
N VAL A 32 -0.22 -24.41 -2.33
CA VAL A 32 -1.30 -23.42 -2.40
C VAL A 32 -1.77 -23.06 -1.00
N ALA A 33 -2.07 -24.04 -0.15
CA ALA A 33 -2.49 -23.79 1.23
C ALA A 33 -1.40 -23.09 2.06
N GLY A 34 -0.15 -23.51 1.94
CA GLY A 34 0.99 -22.93 2.66
C GLY A 34 1.25 -21.48 2.27
N LEU A 35 1.35 -21.20 0.97
CA LEU A 35 1.55 -19.83 0.47
C LEU A 35 0.34 -18.93 0.78
N GLY A 36 -0.87 -19.49 0.78
CA GLY A 36 -2.08 -18.76 1.14
C GLY A 36 -2.18 -18.42 2.61
N GLY A 37 -1.87 -19.38 3.47
CA GLY A 37 -1.74 -19.15 4.90
C GLY A 37 -0.72 -18.06 5.17
N TRP A 38 0.46 -18.15 4.53
CA TRP A 38 1.52 -17.15 4.67
C TRP A 38 1.11 -15.76 4.14
N ALA A 39 0.48 -15.68 2.97
CA ALA A 39 0.01 -14.41 2.42
C ALA A 39 -1.07 -13.78 3.33
N LEU A 40 -1.97 -14.59 3.89
CA LEU A 40 -3.01 -14.12 4.80
C LEU A 40 -2.42 -13.62 6.13
N THR A 41 -1.43 -14.33 6.69
CA THR A 41 -0.75 -13.88 7.91
C THR A 41 0.05 -12.62 7.67
N ALA A 42 0.80 -12.53 6.56
CA ALA A 42 1.52 -11.33 6.17
C ALA A 42 0.58 -10.13 5.95
N TRP A 43 -0.57 -10.34 5.29
CA TRP A 43 -1.58 -9.30 5.10
C TRP A 43 -2.19 -8.83 6.43
N ARG A 44 -2.51 -9.76 7.34
CA ARG A 44 -3.04 -9.44 8.68
C ARG A 44 -2.03 -8.72 9.56
N ALA A 45 -0.73 -9.02 9.38
CA ALA A 45 0.40 -8.36 10.03
C ALA A 45 0.84 -7.07 9.30
N GLY A 46 0.11 -6.67 8.26
CA GLY A 46 0.36 -5.42 7.54
C GLY A 46 0.30 -4.21 8.48
N PRO A 47 0.94 -3.10 8.09
CA PRO A 47 1.01 -1.89 8.90
C PRO A 47 -0.39 -1.34 9.19
N ARG A 48 -0.63 -0.98 10.45
CA ARG A 48 -1.87 -0.36 10.92
C ARG A 48 -1.58 1.04 11.42
N GLY A 49 -2.48 1.96 11.11
CA GLY A 49 -2.29 3.36 11.42
C GLY A 49 -3.22 4.25 10.62
N GLU A 50 -3.08 5.54 10.84
CA GLU A 50 -3.81 6.57 10.12
C GLU A 50 -2.88 7.29 9.14
N LEU A 51 -3.33 7.33 7.88
CA LEU A 51 -2.73 8.14 6.84
C LEU A 51 -3.57 9.42 6.70
N SER A 52 -2.95 10.57 6.89
CA SER A 52 -3.63 11.87 6.78
C SER A 52 -2.94 12.82 5.82
N TRP A 53 -3.75 13.66 5.17
CA TRP A 53 -3.33 14.68 4.22
C TRP A 53 -3.72 16.04 4.78
N ASP A 54 -2.75 16.93 4.93
CA ASP A 54 -2.95 18.27 5.50
C ASP A 54 -3.17 19.37 4.43
N GLY A 55 -3.21 18.99 3.15
CA GLY A 55 -3.31 19.92 2.02
C GLY A 55 -1.98 20.15 1.30
N GLY A 56 -0.84 19.87 1.94
CA GLY A 56 0.50 20.06 1.39
C GLY A 56 1.42 18.86 1.51
N GLY A 57 1.16 17.94 2.44
CA GLY A 57 2.00 16.78 2.75
C GLY A 57 1.20 15.61 3.33
N TRP A 58 1.82 14.44 3.30
CA TRP A 58 1.28 13.22 3.89
C TRP A 58 1.93 12.96 5.24
N THR A 59 1.11 12.62 6.23
CA THR A 59 1.59 12.13 7.52
C THR A 59 1.07 10.74 7.78
N TRP A 60 1.94 9.89 8.33
CA TRP A 60 1.61 8.55 8.80
C TRP A 60 1.72 8.49 10.31
N GLN A 61 0.64 8.05 10.95
CA GLN A 61 0.63 7.73 12.37
C GLN A 61 0.44 6.23 12.54
N GLU A 62 1.50 5.51 12.87
CA GLU A 62 1.42 4.09 13.20
C GLU A 62 0.59 3.87 14.47
N GLU A 63 -0.18 2.78 14.50
CA GLU A 63 -0.97 2.41 15.67
C GLU A 63 -0.06 2.19 16.88
N GLY A 64 -0.26 2.97 17.95
CA GLY A 64 0.58 2.94 19.15
C GLY A 64 1.82 3.86 19.12
N ALA A 65 2.11 4.52 17.99
CA ALA A 65 3.13 5.56 17.92
C ALA A 65 2.60 6.90 18.46
N ALA A 66 3.41 7.57 19.28
CA ALA A 66 3.05 8.85 19.89
C ALA A 66 3.12 10.04 18.92
N VAL A 67 3.96 9.96 17.88
CA VAL A 67 4.25 11.08 16.99
C VAL A 67 4.04 10.67 15.53
N PRO A 68 3.25 11.41 14.75
CA PRO A 68 3.10 11.18 13.32
C PRO A 68 4.38 11.55 12.56
N VAL A 69 4.67 10.81 11.50
CA VAL A 69 5.87 10.98 10.67
C VAL A 69 5.46 11.51 9.31
N GLN A 70 6.17 12.54 8.83
CA GLN A 70 6.00 13.05 7.47
C GLN A 70 6.46 11.98 6.47
N ALA A 71 5.61 11.70 5.50
CA ALA A 71 5.80 10.64 4.53
C ALA A 71 5.71 11.21 3.11
N ARG A 72 6.54 10.67 2.22
CA ARG A 72 6.34 10.77 0.78
C ARG A 72 5.69 9.49 0.31
N LEU A 73 4.64 9.65 -0.50
CA LEU A 73 3.92 8.54 -1.12
C LEU A 73 4.23 8.46 -2.61
N GLU A 74 4.37 7.24 -3.10
CA GLU A 74 4.47 6.94 -4.52
C GLU A 74 3.49 5.82 -4.87
N VAL A 75 2.76 5.99 -5.98
CA VAL A 75 1.81 4.97 -6.45
C VAL A 75 2.58 3.84 -7.12
N GLY A 76 2.51 2.64 -6.55
CA GLY A 76 3.00 1.43 -7.20
C GLY A 76 1.94 0.78 -8.09
N LEU A 77 0.69 0.73 -7.61
CA LEU A 77 -0.45 0.16 -8.36
C LEU A 77 -1.75 0.89 -8.00
N ASP A 78 -2.58 1.16 -9.01
CA ASP A 78 -3.95 1.65 -8.82
C ASP A 78 -4.93 0.76 -9.57
N LEU A 79 -5.81 0.11 -8.82
CA LEU A 79 -6.87 -0.78 -9.33
C LEU A 79 -8.25 -0.13 -9.28
N GLN A 80 -8.36 1.18 -9.06
CA GLN A 80 -9.58 1.96 -8.83
C GLN A 80 -10.32 1.61 -7.53
N TRP A 81 -10.35 0.35 -7.11
CA TRP A 81 -10.95 -0.12 -5.86
C TRP A 81 -9.92 -0.43 -4.77
N ALA A 82 -8.64 -0.52 -5.15
CA ALA A 82 -7.50 -0.66 -4.25
C ALA A 82 -6.30 0.13 -4.77
N LEU A 83 -5.42 0.53 -3.86
CA LEU A 83 -4.24 1.32 -4.13
C LEU A 83 -3.06 0.72 -3.37
N LEU A 84 -1.96 0.44 -4.07
CA LEU A 84 -0.69 0.05 -3.46
C LEU A 84 0.25 1.25 -3.50
N LEU A 85 0.64 1.71 -2.33
CA LEU A 85 1.50 2.88 -2.14
C LEU A 85 2.83 2.46 -1.56
N ARG A 86 3.91 3.00 -2.12
CA ARG A 86 5.24 2.97 -1.50
C ARG A 86 5.40 4.20 -0.61
N MET A 87 5.82 4.01 0.63
CA MET A 87 6.05 5.12 1.56
C MET A 87 7.53 5.24 1.90
N SER A 88 8.00 6.48 2.02
CA SER A 88 9.34 6.81 2.49
C SER A 88 9.29 8.01 3.43
N ALA A 89 10.09 7.99 4.50
CA ALA A 89 10.10 9.10 5.47
C ALA A 89 10.68 10.37 4.83
N LEU A 90 10.07 11.51 5.14
CA LEU A 90 10.62 12.83 4.83
C LEU A 90 11.31 13.35 6.09
N GLY A 91 12.63 13.10 6.19
CA GLY A 91 13.46 13.57 7.29
C GLY A 91 14.58 12.60 7.69
N GLU A 92 15.64 13.12 8.30
CA GLU A 92 16.71 12.32 8.89
C GLU A 92 16.29 11.91 10.31
N GLY A 93 15.86 10.65 10.46
CA GLY A 93 15.52 10.10 11.76
C GLY A 93 15.33 8.59 11.68
N PRO A 94 15.42 7.86 12.81
CA PRO A 94 15.29 6.41 12.86
C PRO A 94 13.85 5.92 12.62
N HIS A 95 12.93 6.79 12.19
CA HIS A 95 11.53 6.45 11.98
C HIS A 95 11.38 5.45 10.83
N ARG A 96 11.08 4.21 11.19
CA ARG A 96 10.88 3.12 10.24
C ARG A 96 9.45 3.16 9.73
N LEU A 97 9.22 3.83 8.60
CA LEU A 97 7.94 3.74 7.91
C LEU A 97 7.76 2.37 7.25
N PRO A 98 6.51 1.88 7.12
CA PRO A 98 6.23 0.75 6.26
C PRO A 98 6.61 1.09 4.82
N SER A 99 7.34 0.19 4.14
CA SER A 99 7.74 0.43 2.75
C SER A 99 6.57 0.35 1.78
N TRP A 100 5.54 -0.45 2.08
CA TRP A 100 4.36 -0.64 1.25
C TRP A 100 3.07 -0.59 2.07
N LEU A 101 2.07 0.14 1.57
CA LEU A 101 0.75 0.29 2.16
C LEU A 101 -0.32 -0.10 1.13
N TRP A 102 -1.17 -1.07 1.48
CA TRP A 102 -2.31 -1.48 0.68
C TRP A 102 -3.58 -0.82 1.22
N LEU A 103 -4.21 0.03 0.42
CA LEU A 103 -5.44 0.73 0.76
C LEU A 103 -6.59 0.17 -0.07
N GLU A 104 -7.74 -0.03 0.57
CA GLU A 104 -8.95 -0.53 -0.08
C GLU A 104 -10.08 0.49 0.05
N ARG A 105 -10.86 0.64 -1.03
CA ARG A 105 -12.04 1.53 -1.05
C ARG A 105 -13.01 1.24 0.10
N GLY A 106 -13.14 -0.02 0.51
CA GLY A 106 -14.00 -0.43 1.61
C GLY A 106 -13.65 0.19 2.97
N MET A 107 -12.41 0.62 3.19
CA MET A 107 -11.97 1.18 4.48
C MET A 107 -12.59 2.55 4.76
N ARG A 108 -12.66 3.43 3.74
CA ARG A 108 -13.32 4.75 3.82
C ARG A 108 -13.90 5.14 2.45
N ALA A 109 -14.96 4.45 2.04
CA ALA A 109 -15.54 4.60 0.70
C ALA A 109 -15.95 6.05 0.35
N ALA A 110 -16.45 6.80 1.34
CA ALA A 110 -16.86 8.20 1.16
C ALA A 110 -15.69 9.15 0.82
N HIS A 111 -14.48 8.82 1.27
CA HIS A 111 -13.28 9.65 1.06
C HIS A 111 -12.35 9.12 -0.02
N TRP A 112 -12.72 8.00 -0.67
CA TRP A 112 -11.84 7.28 -1.58
C TRP A 112 -11.37 8.12 -2.76
N ASP A 113 -12.29 8.83 -3.43
CA ASP A 113 -11.92 9.65 -4.58
C ASP A 113 -11.10 10.88 -4.17
N ALA A 114 -11.35 11.43 -2.98
CA ALA A 114 -10.56 12.52 -2.43
C ALA A 114 -9.13 12.05 -2.09
N LEU A 115 -9.00 10.88 -1.46
CA LEU A 115 -7.71 10.24 -1.19
C LEU A 115 -6.93 10.01 -2.49
N ARG A 116 -7.55 9.41 -3.51
CA ARG A 116 -6.89 9.17 -4.79
C ARG A 116 -6.43 10.46 -5.44
N ARG A 117 -7.29 11.49 -5.48
CA ARG A 117 -6.90 12.82 -5.97
C ARG A 117 -5.72 13.38 -5.18
N ALA A 118 -5.72 13.28 -3.86
CA ALA A 118 -4.63 13.75 -3.00
C ALA A 118 -3.31 13.02 -3.29
N VAL A 119 -3.36 11.71 -3.56
CA VAL A 119 -2.15 10.91 -3.86
C VAL A 119 -1.55 11.31 -5.20
N TYR A 120 -2.38 11.63 -6.19
CA TYR A 120 -1.93 12.09 -7.50
C TYR A 120 -1.57 13.58 -7.55
N SER A 121 -2.18 14.40 -6.70
CA SER A 121 -1.78 15.79 -6.53
C SER A 121 -0.47 15.83 -5.76
N ARG A 122 0.64 16.06 -6.47
CA ARG A 122 1.94 16.22 -5.81
C ARG A 122 1.84 17.33 -4.76
N ALA A 123 2.24 17.02 -3.54
CA ALA A 123 2.84 17.99 -2.63
C ALA A 123 3.87 18.77 -3.45
N ARG A 124 3.63 20.05 -3.69
CA ARG A 124 4.49 20.88 -4.54
C ARG A 124 5.90 20.81 -3.93
N PRO A 125 6.91 20.25 -4.62
CA PRO A 125 8.28 20.44 -4.16
C PRO A 125 8.52 21.93 -4.24
N ASP A 126 9.09 22.48 -3.17
CA ASP A 126 9.38 23.88 -2.93
C ASP A 126 9.39 24.75 -4.19
N ALA A 127 8.53 25.78 -4.20
CA ALA A 127 8.70 26.87 -5.14
C ALA A 127 10.17 27.33 -5.05
N PRO A 128 10.90 27.44 -6.17
CA PRO A 128 12.28 27.91 -6.13
C PRO A 128 12.29 29.24 -5.40
N PRO A 129 13.28 29.52 -4.51
CA PRO A 129 13.37 30.80 -3.84
C PRO A 129 13.38 31.84 -4.95
N ALA A 130 12.36 32.70 -4.94
CA ALA A 130 12.23 33.80 -5.88
C ALA A 130 13.57 34.52 -5.85
N SER A 131 14.37 34.33 -6.91
CA SER A 131 15.67 34.93 -6.99
C SER A 131 15.40 36.42 -6.94
N ALA A 132 15.79 37.04 -5.83
CA ALA A 132 15.74 38.47 -5.66
C ALA A 132 16.62 39.06 -6.77
N SER A 133 15.99 39.41 -7.88
CA SER A 133 16.60 40.25 -8.90
C SER A 133 16.62 41.67 -8.33
N SER A 134 17.52 41.88 -7.38
CA SER A 134 18.09 43.19 -7.11
C SER A 134 19.35 43.28 -7.96
N ALA A 135 19.17 43.67 -9.22
CA ALA A 135 20.25 44.22 -10.02
C ALA A 135 20.00 45.72 -10.10
N ALA A 136 20.44 46.40 -9.05
CA ALA A 136 20.65 47.83 -9.08
C ALA A 136 21.79 48.18 -10.06
N LYS A 137 21.68 49.41 -10.58
CA LYS A 137 22.76 50.35 -10.95
C LYS A 137 23.21 50.32 -12.43
N PRO A 138 23.69 51.44 -13.02
CA PRO A 138 24.02 52.78 -12.48
C PRO A 138 23.16 53.96 -12.91
#